data_AF-A0A7L7VNG2-F1
#
_entry.id   AF-A0A7L7VNG2-F1
#
_cell.length_a   1.000
_cell.length_b   1.000
_cell.length_c   1.000
_cell.angle_alpha   90.00
_cell.angle_beta   90.00
_cell.angle_gamma   90.00
#
_symmetry.space_group_name_H-M   'P 1'
#
loop_
_entity.id
_entity.type
_entity.pdbx_description
1 polymer ?
#
loop_
_entity_poly.entity_id
_entity_poly.type
_entity_poly.pdbx_seq_one_letter_code
_entity_poly.pdbx_strand_id
1 'polypeptide(L)'
;METGTLFGWAFGDPARENDGSYISNLEKEAFENASQTAKARGVTVVAGSEVFTSLSANDSLVELDHAPGKLVVRCTIHVEGPGAGKLHAEGPMNG
;
A
#
# COMPACT_ATOMS: atom_id res chain seq x y z
N MET A 1 18.47 15.45 -2.23
CA MET A 1 17.09 15.38 -1.71
C MET A 1 16.94 14.02 -1.06
N GLU A 2 16.43 13.94 0.17
CA GLU A 2 16.24 12.64 0.82
C GLU A 2 15.02 11.94 0.21
N THR A 3 15.10 10.62 0.09
CA THR A 3 14.04 9.77 -0.48
C THR A 3 13.71 8.64 0.48
N GLY A 4 12.44 8.25 0.51
CA GLY A 4 11.96 7.11 1.29
C GLY A 4 10.77 6.43 0.64
N THR A 5 10.17 5.51 1.37
CA THR A 5 8.97 4.78 0.95
C THR A 5 7.90 4.81 2.03
N LEU A 6 6.63 4.79 1.61
CA LEU A 6 5.48 4.64 2.50
C LEU A 6 4.54 3.56 1.96
N PHE A 7 3.81 2.92 2.89
CA PHE A 7 2.71 2.04 2.56
C PHE A 7 1.37 2.71 2.82
N GLY A 8 0.41 2.44 1.95
CA GLY A 8 -1.01 2.58 2.23
C GLY A 8 -1.72 1.25 2.00
N TRP A 9 -2.83 1.05 2.71
CA TRP A 9 -3.57 -0.20 2.69
C TRP A 9 -5.04 0.09 2.47
N ALA A 10 -5.71 -0.77 1.73
CA ALA A 10 -7.16 -0.83 1.63
C ALA A 10 -7.61 -2.29 1.85
N PHE A 11 -8.77 -2.46 2.46
CA PHE A 11 -9.31 -3.76 2.83
C PHE A 11 -10.65 -3.97 2.14
N GLY A 12 -10.80 -5.11 1.49
CA GLY A 12 -11.97 -5.45 0.71
C GLY A 12 -12.52 -6.84 0.99
N ASP A 13 -13.62 -7.13 0.30
CA ASP A 13 -14.27 -8.43 0.28
C ASP A 13 -13.55 -9.36 -0.71
N PRO A 14 -12.98 -10.49 -0.26
CA PRO A 14 -12.32 -11.45 -1.15
C PRO A 14 -13.28 -12.08 -2.17
N ALA A 15 -14.59 -12.13 -1.91
CA ALA A 15 -15.55 -12.63 -2.89
C ALA A 15 -15.60 -11.78 -4.18
N ARG A 16 -15.04 -10.57 -4.15
CA ARG A 16 -14.99 -9.62 -5.26
C ARG A 16 -13.58 -9.44 -5.83
N GLU A 17 -12.63 -10.32 -5.52
CA GLU A 17 -11.24 -10.18 -5.98
C GLU A 17 -11.09 -10.19 -7.52
N ASN A 18 -12.04 -10.82 -8.23
CA ASN A 18 -12.08 -10.87 -9.69
C ASN A 18 -12.84 -9.69 -10.33
N ASP A 19 -13.44 -8.80 -9.54
CA ASP A 19 -14.10 -7.57 -10.03
C ASP A 19 -13.03 -6.49 -10.22
N GLY A 20 -12.56 -6.30 -11.46
CA GLY A 20 -11.52 -5.33 -11.77
C GLY A 20 -11.88 -3.89 -11.37
N SER A 21 -13.15 -3.50 -11.44
CA SER A 21 -13.57 -2.15 -11.00
C SER A 21 -13.50 -2.01 -9.48
N TYR A 22 -13.80 -3.08 -8.75
CA TYR A 22 -13.67 -3.13 -7.31
C TYR A 22 -12.20 -3.06 -6.88
N ILE A 23 -11.32 -3.83 -7.52
CA ILE A 23 -9.86 -3.78 -7.28
C ILE A 23 -9.32 -2.38 -7.54
N SER A 24 -9.65 -1.75 -8.67
CA SER A 24 -9.20 -0.39 -8.97
C SER A 24 -9.67 0.66 -7.96
N ASN A 25 -10.80 0.45 -7.28
CA ASN A 25 -11.23 1.35 -6.21
C ASN A 25 -10.43 1.13 -4.91
N LEU A 26 -10.09 -0.12 -4.58
CA LEU A 26 -9.21 -0.44 -3.45
C LEU A 26 -7.78 0.08 -3.69
N GLU A 27 -7.27 0.01 -4.92
CA GLU A 27 -5.99 0.62 -5.30
C GLU A 27 -5.99 2.13 -5.06
N LYS A 28 -7.06 2.83 -5.50
CA LYS A 28 -7.21 4.28 -5.22
C LYS A 28 -7.24 4.58 -3.73
N GLU A 29 -7.99 3.82 -2.95
CA GLU A 29 -8.07 3.99 -1.49
C GLU A 29 -6.70 3.75 -0.82
N ALA A 30 -5.98 2.70 -1.23
CA ALA A 30 -4.65 2.41 -0.71
C ALA A 30 -3.66 3.53 -1.06
N PHE A 31 -3.72 4.08 -2.27
CA PHE A 31 -2.91 5.23 -2.68
C PHE A 31 -3.26 6.50 -1.89
N GLU A 32 -4.54 6.77 -1.69
CA GLU A 32 -5.01 7.91 -0.87
C GLU A 32 -4.50 7.80 0.57
N ASN A 33 -4.55 6.60 1.17
CA ASN A 33 -4.04 6.37 2.52
C ASN A 33 -2.53 6.59 2.63
N ALA A 34 -1.76 6.15 1.62
CA ALA A 34 -0.32 6.42 1.55
C ALA A 34 -0.04 7.92 1.40
N SER A 35 -0.80 8.60 0.54
CA SER A 35 -0.67 10.03 0.25
C SER A 35 -1.04 10.91 1.44
N GLN A 36 -2.09 10.55 2.19
CA GLN A 36 -2.45 11.23 3.43
C GLN A 36 -1.35 11.09 4.49
N THR A 37 -0.72 9.92 4.56
CA THR A 37 0.44 9.69 5.44
C THR A 37 1.63 10.56 5.01
N ALA A 38 1.95 10.61 3.71
CA ALA A 38 3.00 11.49 3.18
C ALA A 38 2.76 12.95 3.58
N LYS A 39 1.53 13.44 3.37
CA LYS A 39 1.11 14.79 3.77
C LYS A 39 1.25 15.03 5.28
N ALA A 40 0.82 14.09 6.11
CA ALA A 40 0.94 14.19 7.57
C ALA A 40 2.40 14.19 8.05
N ARG A 41 3.31 13.57 7.29
CA ARG A 41 4.76 13.55 7.54
C ARG A 41 5.50 14.75 6.93
N GLY A 42 4.80 15.62 6.19
CA GLY A 42 5.40 16.78 5.52
C GLY A 42 6.32 16.42 4.36
N VAL A 43 6.15 15.23 3.77
CA VAL A 43 6.91 14.77 2.59
C VAL A 43 6.01 14.76 1.37
N THR A 44 6.62 14.82 0.19
CA THR A 44 5.92 14.84 -1.09
C THR A 44 5.95 13.46 -1.72
N VAL A 45 4.86 13.06 -2.36
CA VAL A 45 4.79 11.82 -3.13
C VAL A 45 5.45 12.02 -4.49
N VAL A 46 6.31 11.10 -4.90
CA VAL A 46 6.85 11.08 -6.27
C VAL A 46 5.76 10.56 -7.20
N ALA A 47 5.34 11.38 -8.16
CA ALA A 47 4.24 11.04 -9.06
C ALA A 47 4.56 9.79 -9.91
N GLY A 48 3.60 8.87 -10.04
CA GLY A 48 3.74 7.64 -10.83
C GLY A 48 4.65 6.58 -10.19
N SER A 49 4.93 6.70 -8.89
CA SER A 49 5.77 5.76 -8.15
C SER A 49 4.97 4.64 -7.46
N GLU A 50 3.65 4.69 -7.55
CA GLU A 50 2.75 3.74 -6.91
C GLU A 50 2.91 2.31 -7.46
N VAL A 51 3.14 1.36 -6.55
CA VAL A 51 3.16 -0.07 -6.83
C VAL A 51 2.10 -0.74 -5.97
N PHE A 52 1.15 -1.41 -6.62
CA PHE A 52 0.05 -2.11 -5.97
C PHE A 52 0.36 -3.60 -5.80
N THR A 53 -0.02 -4.15 -4.66
CA THR A 53 0.03 -5.59 -4.38
C THR A 53 -1.29 -6.00 -3.75
N SER A 54 -2.00 -6.90 -4.41
CA SER A 54 -3.21 -7.52 -3.87
C SER A 54 -2.85 -8.81 -3.15
N LEU A 55 -3.31 -8.97 -1.92
CA LEU A 55 -3.14 -10.16 -1.11
C LEU A 55 -4.54 -10.66 -0.76
N SER A 56 -4.89 -11.87 -1.17
CA SER A 56 -6.13 -12.52 -0.74
C SER A 56 -5.80 -13.76 0.09
N ALA A 57 -6.68 -14.06 1.05
CA ALA A 57 -6.59 -15.27 1.84
C ALA A 57 -6.73 -16.56 0.99
N ASN A 58 -7.23 -16.45 -0.24
CA ASN A 58 -7.38 -17.58 -1.16
C ASN A 58 -6.05 -17.93 -1.86
N ASP A 59 -5.16 -16.94 -2.09
CA ASP A 59 -3.95 -17.10 -2.91
C ASP A 59 -2.63 -17.06 -2.11
N SER A 60 -2.64 -16.70 -0.83
CA SER A 60 -1.40 -16.46 -0.07
C SER A 60 -1.27 -17.30 1.21
N LEU A 61 -0.12 -17.97 1.36
CA LEU A 61 0.43 -18.52 2.62
C LEU A 61 0.78 -17.44 3.67
N VAL A 62 0.31 -16.20 3.45
CA VAL A 62 0.54 -15.08 4.34
C VAL A 62 -0.51 -15.18 5.44
N GLU A 63 -0.09 -15.51 6.66
CA GLU A 63 -0.92 -15.27 7.84
C GLU A 63 -1.17 -13.75 7.91
N LEU A 64 -2.36 -13.35 7.46
CA LEU A 64 -2.90 -12.02 7.69
C LEU A 64 -3.29 -11.94 9.17
N ASP A 65 -2.30 -11.93 10.08
CA ASP A 65 -2.50 -11.87 11.53
C ASP A 65 -3.41 -10.70 11.97
N HIS A 66 -3.51 -9.67 11.12
CA HIS A 66 -4.31 -8.47 11.35
C HIS A 66 -5.58 -8.38 10.47
N ALA A 67 -5.81 -9.33 9.54
CA ALA A 67 -6.96 -9.30 8.63
C ALA A 67 -7.35 -10.70 8.10
N PRO A 68 -7.69 -11.67 8.97
CA PRO A 68 -8.10 -13.00 8.53
C PRO A 68 -9.37 -12.90 7.66
N GLY A 69 -9.31 -13.51 6.47
CA GLY A 69 -10.44 -13.58 5.54
C GLY A 69 -10.73 -12.29 4.75
N LYS A 70 -9.77 -11.38 4.63
CA LYS A 70 -9.94 -10.15 3.83
C LYS A 70 -9.06 -10.15 2.58
N LEU A 71 -9.57 -9.50 1.55
CA LEU A 71 -8.74 -9.01 0.46
C LEU A 71 -8.02 -7.76 0.95
N VAL A 72 -6.72 -7.67 0.72
CA VAL A 72 -5.89 -6.53 1.11
C VAL A 72 -5.19 -6.00 -0.13
N VAL A 73 -5.35 -4.71 -0.41
CA VAL A 73 -4.56 -4.03 -1.42
C VAL A 73 -3.56 -3.13 -0.71
N ARG A 74 -2.28 -3.39 -0.94
CA ARG A 74 -1.16 -2.56 -0.48
C ARG A 74 -0.71 -1.66 -1.62
N CYS A 75 -0.59 -0.37 -1.36
CA CYS A 75 0.11 0.58 -2.23
C CYS A 75 1.45 0.94 -1.60
N THR A 76 2.54 0.82 -2.35
CA THR A 76 3.87 1.33 -1.98
C THR A 76 4.17 2.55 -2.84
N ILE A 77 4.54 3.67 -2.24
CA ILE A 77 4.90 4.91 -2.96
C ILE A 77 6.30 5.37 -2.57
N HIS A 78 7.00 6.02 -3.51
CA HIS A 78 8.20 6.79 -3.21
C HIS A 78 7.82 8.18 -2.70
N VAL A 79 8.57 8.65 -1.70
CA VAL A 79 8.41 10.00 -1.15
C VAL A 79 9.74 10.72 -1.10
N GLU A 80 9.67 12.04 -1.21
CA GLU A 80 10.82 12.92 -1.17
C GLU A 80 10.55 14.13 -0.27
N GLY A 81 11.62 14.67 0.31
CA GLY A 81 11.56 15.84 1.17
C GLY A 81 12.29 15.66 2.50
N PRO A 82 12.23 16.67 3.39
CA PRO A 82 12.94 16.62 4.66
C PRO A 82 12.50 15.44 5.52
N GLY A 83 13.42 14.59 5.95
CA GLY A 83 13.12 13.42 6.78
C GLY A 83 12.59 12.21 6.02
N ALA A 84 12.43 12.29 4.70
CA ALA A 84 12.00 11.17 3.87
C ALA A 84 12.98 9.98 3.96
N GLY A 85 14.28 10.24 4.12
CA GLY A 85 15.30 9.20 4.29
C GLY A 85 15.20 8.39 5.57
N LYS A 86 14.22 8.68 6.44
CA LYS A 86 13.89 7.88 7.63
C LYS A 86 12.58 7.10 7.46
N LEU A 87 11.89 7.29 6.34
CA LEU A 87 10.66 6.60 6.00
C LEU A 87 11.03 5.39 5.15
N HIS A 88 11.03 4.23 5.77
CA HIS A 88 11.25 2.97 5.09
C HIS A 88 10.04 2.08 5.30
N ALA A 89 9.37 1.81 4.20
CA ALA A 89 8.31 0.83 4.12
C ALA A 89 8.97 -0.57 4.20
N GLU A 90 9.30 -1.02 5.41
CA GLU A 90 9.77 -2.39 5.64
C GLU A 90 8.57 -3.33 5.65
N GLY A 91 8.32 -4.00 4.53
CA GLY A 91 7.51 -5.21 4.44
C GLY A 91 8.43 -6.40 4.18
N PRO A 92 8.03 -7.65 4.48
CA PRO A 92 8.91 -8.81 4.37
C PRO A 92 9.56 -8.83 2.99
N MET A 93 10.88 -8.66 2.97
CA MET A 93 11.69 -8.95 1.80
C MET A 93 11.61 -10.45 1.62
N ASN A 94 10.64 -10.91 0.81
CA ASN A 94 10.69 -12.25 0.29
C ASN A 94 11.93 -12.32 -0.60
N GLY A 95 13.00 -12.90 -0.03
CA GLY A 95 14.14 -13.41 -0.78
C GLY A 95 13.80 -14.69 -1.53
#